data_AF-A0A969IYE7-F1
#
_entry.id   AF-A0A969IYE7-F1
#
_cell.length_a   1.000
_cell.length_b   1.000
_cell.length_c   1.000
_cell.angle_alpha   90.00
_cell.angle_beta   90.00
_cell.angle_gamma   90.00
#
_symmetry.space_group_name_H-M   'P 1'
#
loop_
_entity.id
_entity.type
_entity.pdbx_description
1 polymer ?
#
loop_
_entity_poly.entity_id
_entity_poly.type
_entity_poly.pdbx_seq_one_letter_code
_entity_poly.pdbx_strand_id
1 'polypeptide(L)'
;MVRFGSVDTGSRKWRWGMAIGLFIATGCSANQPPPEPVRTIEIQQSWELQPGDAVGNHTVVAGLGDISIQLTGETVYAPFDGIVQPNSESCVLFSSPEVPAYLFRLCGLDNPNIGEIAEGSAIGSGDYLHFATLRKQPDGTWTMVEPARNILERILR
;
A
#
# COMPACT_ATOMS: atom_id res chain seq x y z
N MET A 1 77.40 5.20 3.57
CA MET A 1 76.64 6.45 3.78
C MET A 1 76.09 6.89 2.43
N VAL A 2 74.79 7.15 2.38
CA VAL A 2 73.91 7.25 1.20
C VAL A 2 74.30 8.41 0.26
N ARG A 3 74.28 8.17 -1.06
CA ARG A 3 73.86 9.15 -2.08
C ARG A 3 73.43 8.40 -3.34
N PHE A 4 72.11 8.26 -3.50
CA PHE A 4 71.47 7.93 -4.78
C PHE A 4 71.39 9.22 -5.61
N GLY A 5 71.95 9.18 -6.82
CA GLY A 5 71.86 10.23 -7.84
C GLY A 5 70.92 9.80 -8.96
N SER A 6 69.97 10.67 -9.26
CA SER A 6 68.95 10.62 -10.31
C SER A 6 69.55 10.59 -11.72
N VAL A 7 68.89 9.90 -12.66
CA VAL A 7 68.82 10.31 -14.07
C VAL A 7 67.43 10.01 -14.63
N ASP A 8 66.78 11.09 -15.09
CA ASP A 8 65.56 11.16 -15.89
C ASP A 8 65.62 10.31 -17.17
N THR A 9 64.48 9.79 -17.63
CA THR A 9 64.17 9.78 -19.06
C THR A 9 62.71 9.43 -19.35
N GLY A 10 62.07 10.29 -20.14
CA GLY A 10 61.28 9.79 -21.27
C GLY A 10 59.77 9.78 -21.11
N SER A 11 59.17 10.92 -21.40
CA SER A 11 57.79 11.07 -21.86
C SER A 11 57.39 10.00 -22.89
N ARG A 12 56.29 9.27 -22.66
CA ARG A 12 55.68 8.39 -23.66
C ARG A 12 54.21 8.74 -23.82
N LYS A 13 53.95 9.64 -24.78
CA LYS A 13 52.61 9.90 -25.34
C LYS A 13 52.16 8.65 -26.10
N TRP A 14 51.04 8.04 -25.71
CA TRP A 14 50.34 7.03 -26.50
C TRP A 14 48.89 7.47 -26.67
N ARG A 15 48.62 8.19 -27.77
CA ARG A 15 47.30 8.19 -28.44
C ARG A 15 47.17 6.87 -29.21
N TRP A 16 46.01 6.59 -29.81
CA TRP A 16 45.60 5.33 -30.49
C TRP A 16 45.04 4.30 -29.48
N GLY A 17 43.79 3.85 -29.51
CA GLY A 17 42.72 4.01 -30.50
C GLY A 17 41.38 3.49 -29.93
N MET A 18 40.31 4.06 -30.46
CA MET A 18 38.90 3.79 -30.21
C MET A 18 38.50 2.42 -30.80
N ALA A 19 37.85 1.53 -30.03
CA ALA A 19 36.79 0.62 -30.53
C ALA A 19 36.22 -0.36 -29.47
N ILE A 20 34.90 -0.20 -29.24
CA ILE A 20 33.85 -1.25 -29.28
C ILE A 20 33.77 -2.29 -28.14
N GLY A 21 32.63 -2.27 -27.45
CA GLY A 21 32.19 -3.37 -26.58
C GLY A 21 30.91 -3.05 -25.81
N LEU A 22 29.84 -2.78 -26.54
CA LEU A 22 28.47 -2.46 -26.09
C LEU A 22 28.00 -3.38 -24.95
N PHE A 23 27.93 -2.85 -23.72
CA PHE A 23 27.29 -3.55 -22.60
C PHE A 23 25.78 -3.58 -22.84
N ILE A 24 25.26 -4.77 -23.13
CA ILE A 24 23.83 -5.04 -23.27
C ILE A 24 23.20 -4.83 -21.90
N ALA A 25 22.61 -3.66 -21.70
CA ALA A 25 21.62 -3.43 -20.66
C ALA A 25 20.40 -4.29 -21.00
N THR A 26 20.37 -5.53 -20.51
CA THR A 26 19.14 -6.32 -20.44
C THR A 26 18.21 -5.59 -19.47
N GLY A 27 17.40 -4.70 -20.03
CA GLY A 27 16.38 -3.97 -19.30
C GLY A 27 15.47 -4.98 -18.61
N CYS A 28 15.43 -4.92 -17.28
CA CYS A 28 14.37 -5.50 -16.49
C CYS A 28 13.06 -4.83 -16.91
N SER A 29 12.38 -5.40 -17.91
CA SER A 29 10.96 -5.16 -18.07
C SER A 29 10.29 -5.90 -16.92
N ALA A 30 10.25 -5.26 -15.76
CA ALA A 30 9.38 -5.69 -14.67
C ALA A 30 7.98 -5.62 -15.27
N ASN A 31 7.43 -6.81 -15.55
CA ASN A 31 6.06 -6.98 -15.97
C ASN A 31 5.20 -6.62 -14.75
N GLN A 32 5.05 -5.32 -14.48
CA GLN A 32 4.25 -4.86 -13.35
C GLN A 32 2.81 -5.27 -13.64
N PRO A 33 2.17 -6.00 -12.72
CA PRO A 33 0.74 -6.25 -12.82
C PRO A 33 0.01 -4.92 -13.06
N PRO A 34 -1.05 -4.91 -13.89
CA PRO A 34 -1.86 -3.71 -14.04
C PRO A 34 -2.33 -3.25 -12.65
N PRO A 35 -2.35 -1.93 -12.38
CA PRO A 35 -2.75 -1.41 -11.09
C PRO A 35 -4.19 -1.86 -10.79
N GLU A 36 -4.44 -2.30 -9.54
CA GLU A 36 -5.78 -2.64 -9.10
C GLU A 36 -6.72 -1.46 -9.32
N PRO A 37 -7.89 -1.68 -9.93
CA PRO A 37 -8.84 -0.61 -10.17
C PRO A 37 -9.40 -0.08 -8.84
N VAL A 38 -9.67 1.23 -8.81
CA VAL A 38 -10.41 1.84 -7.70
C VAL A 38 -11.79 1.19 -7.64
N ARG A 39 -12.11 0.58 -6.51
CA ARG A 39 -13.41 -0.07 -6.29
C ARG A 39 -14.37 0.90 -5.62
N THR A 40 -15.37 1.34 -6.37
CA THR A 40 -16.51 2.10 -5.81
C THR A 40 -17.59 1.14 -5.33
N ILE A 41 -18.18 1.40 -4.16
CA ILE A 41 -19.30 0.63 -3.60
C ILE A 41 -20.43 1.57 -3.22
N GLU A 42 -21.67 1.10 -3.37
CA GLU A 42 -22.85 1.80 -2.89
C GLU A 42 -23.16 1.34 -1.46
N ILE A 43 -23.08 2.27 -0.52
CA ILE A 43 -23.39 2.03 0.90
C ILE A 43 -24.79 2.59 1.19
N GLN A 44 -25.67 1.77 1.77
CA GLN A 44 -27.06 2.16 2.05
C GLN A 44 -27.16 3.29 3.09
N GLN A 45 -26.24 3.32 4.07
CA GLN A 45 -26.19 4.43 5.03
C GLN A 45 -25.63 5.69 4.35
N SER A 46 -26.48 6.70 4.19
CA SER A 46 -26.10 8.02 3.67
C SER A 46 -25.94 9.01 4.82
N TRP A 47 -24.70 9.23 5.23
CA TRP A 47 -24.35 10.37 6.07
C TRP A 47 -23.77 11.49 5.23
N GLU A 48 -23.96 12.73 5.69
CA GLU A 48 -23.50 13.93 5.01
C GLU A 48 -21.97 13.99 4.85
N LEU A 49 -21.23 13.47 5.85
CA LEU A 49 -19.76 13.43 5.85
C LEU A 49 -19.24 12.01 5.64
N GLN A 50 -18.33 11.87 4.69
CA GLN A 50 -17.66 10.63 4.30
C GLN A 50 -16.14 10.80 4.28
N PRO A 51 -15.36 9.70 4.43
CA PRO A 51 -13.92 9.74 4.24
C PRO A 51 -13.55 10.28 2.85
N GLY A 52 -12.70 11.32 2.83
CA GLY A 52 -12.30 12.05 1.63
C GLY A 52 -12.99 13.42 1.46
N ASP A 53 -14.10 13.67 2.15
CA ASP A 53 -14.77 14.97 2.08
C ASP A 53 -13.92 16.09 2.70
N ALA A 54 -14.09 17.32 2.21
CA ALA A 54 -13.41 18.50 2.74
C ALA A 54 -14.32 19.29 3.70
N VAL A 55 -13.80 19.63 4.88
CA VAL A 55 -14.43 20.55 5.84
C VAL A 55 -13.43 21.68 6.14
N GLY A 56 -13.63 22.83 5.51
CA GLY A 56 -12.64 23.92 5.52
C GLY A 56 -11.33 23.46 4.84
N ASN A 57 -10.22 23.53 5.57
CA ASN A 57 -8.89 23.07 5.10
C ASN A 57 -8.53 21.67 5.62
N HIS A 58 -9.50 20.91 6.12
CA HIS A 58 -9.29 19.59 6.70
C HIS A 58 -10.02 18.53 5.87
N THR A 59 -9.40 17.36 5.73
CA THR A 59 -10.01 16.18 5.11
C THR A 59 -10.65 15.31 6.18
N VAL A 60 -11.87 14.86 5.92
CA VAL A 60 -12.55 13.85 6.73
C VAL A 60 -11.85 12.51 6.52
N VAL A 61 -11.34 11.90 7.59
CA VAL A 61 -10.58 10.63 7.53
C VAL A 61 -11.38 9.41 8.01
N ALA A 62 -12.53 9.65 8.65
CA ALA A 62 -13.45 8.64 9.14
C ALA A 62 -14.89 9.16 9.08
N GLY A 63 -15.84 8.28 8.80
CA GLY A 63 -17.28 8.56 8.78
C GLY A 63 -17.99 8.02 10.01
N LEU A 64 -19.29 8.28 10.08
CA LEU A 64 -20.16 7.59 11.02
C LEU A 64 -20.16 6.08 10.70
N GLY A 65 -20.11 5.23 11.73
CA GLY A 65 -20.03 3.77 11.56
C GLY A 65 -18.61 3.18 11.55
N ASP A 66 -17.58 4.02 11.42
CA ASP A 66 -16.18 3.57 11.58
C ASP A 66 -15.83 3.45 13.08
N ILE A 67 -15.00 2.47 13.43
CA ILE A 67 -14.24 2.48 14.69
C ILE A 67 -12.84 3.03 14.44
N SER A 68 -12.31 3.79 15.39
CA SER A 68 -10.93 4.30 15.31
C SER A 68 -10.06 3.57 16.32
N ILE A 69 -8.98 2.97 15.83
CA ILE A 69 -8.00 2.24 16.62
C ILE A 69 -6.70 3.01 16.54
N GLN A 70 -6.10 3.34 17.69
CA GLN A 70 -4.79 3.95 17.73
C GLN A 70 -3.72 2.87 17.49
N LEU A 71 -2.85 3.11 16.52
CA LEU A 71 -1.78 2.19 16.11
C LEU A 71 -0.39 2.68 16.53
N THR A 72 -0.16 3.99 16.69
CA THR A 72 1.17 4.55 17.02
C THR A 72 2.30 4.09 16.07
N GLY A 73 1.99 3.95 14.78
CA GLY A 73 2.93 3.46 13.75
C GLY A 73 2.95 1.93 13.59
N GLU A 74 2.11 1.20 14.34
CA GLU A 74 1.98 -0.25 14.20
C GLU A 74 1.43 -0.66 12.83
N THR A 75 1.69 -1.92 12.49
CA THR A 75 1.32 -2.52 11.21
C THR A 75 -0.02 -3.23 11.32
N VAL A 76 -0.83 -3.08 10.28
CA VAL A 76 -2.08 -3.81 10.06
C VAL A 76 -1.83 -4.97 9.10
N TYR A 77 -2.40 -6.13 9.41
CA TYR A 77 -2.18 -7.38 8.68
C TYR A 77 -3.45 -7.91 8.01
N ALA A 78 -3.26 -8.66 6.91
CA ALA A 78 -4.34 -9.34 6.23
C ALA A 78 -4.89 -10.49 7.11
N PRO A 79 -6.18 -10.49 7.46
CA PRO A 79 -6.75 -11.52 8.35
C PRO A 79 -6.96 -12.87 7.66
N PHE A 80 -6.94 -12.88 6.32
CA PHE A 80 -7.09 -14.02 5.41
C PHE A 80 -6.29 -13.74 4.13
N ASP A 81 -6.19 -14.73 3.24
CA ASP A 81 -5.82 -14.50 1.84
C ASP A 81 -6.88 -13.61 1.18
N GLY A 82 -6.47 -12.66 0.33
CA GLY A 82 -7.42 -11.72 -0.23
C GLY A 82 -6.82 -10.72 -1.20
N ILE A 83 -7.59 -9.66 -1.45
CA ILE A 83 -7.22 -8.57 -2.35
C ILE A 83 -7.45 -7.25 -1.63
N VAL A 84 -6.43 -6.38 -1.65
CA VAL A 84 -6.50 -5.00 -1.21
C VAL A 84 -6.68 -4.11 -2.44
N GLN A 85 -7.75 -3.34 -2.47
CA GLN A 85 -8.09 -2.46 -3.59
C GLN A 85 -8.23 -1.01 -3.13
N PRO A 86 -7.82 -0.01 -3.92
CA PRO A 86 -8.11 1.38 -3.61
C PRO A 86 -9.63 1.62 -3.56
N ASN A 87 -10.11 2.49 -2.67
CA ASN A 87 -11.54 2.84 -2.58
C ASN A 87 -11.78 4.35 -2.65
N SER A 88 -11.17 5.11 -1.76
CA SER A 88 -11.13 6.59 -1.78
C SER A 88 -9.70 7.07 -1.51
N GLU A 89 -9.43 8.39 -1.57
CA GLU A 89 -8.06 8.94 -1.51
C GLU A 89 -7.22 8.45 -0.32
N SER A 90 -7.85 8.13 0.81
CA SER A 90 -7.17 7.70 2.04
C SER A 90 -7.60 6.33 2.55
N CYS A 91 -8.28 5.53 1.73
CA CYS A 91 -8.88 4.26 2.15
C CYS A 91 -8.64 3.14 1.13
N VAL A 92 -8.42 1.94 1.65
CA VAL A 92 -8.46 0.69 0.88
C VAL A 92 -9.59 -0.20 1.33
N LEU A 93 -10.05 -1.07 0.43
CA LEU A 93 -10.95 -2.17 0.73
C LEU A 93 -10.17 -3.47 0.70
N PHE A 94 -10.28 -4.26 1.76
CA PHE A 94 -9.88 -5.65 1.78
C PHE A 94 -11.10 -6.54 1.50
N SER A 95 -10.91 -7.53 0.64
CA SER A 95 -11.89 -8.56 0.32
C SER A 95 -11.24 -9.93 0.30
N SER A 96 -11.98 -10.97 0.68
CA SER A 96 -11.45 -12.32 0.83
C SER A 96 -12.52 -13.36 0.46
N PRO A 97 -12.15 -14.45 -0.24
CA PRO A 97 -13.07 -15.55 -0.57
C PRO A 97 -13.53 -16.35 0.66
N GLU A 98 -12.80 -16.28 1.79
CA GLU A 98 -13.15 -16.91 3.07
C GLU A 98 -14.39 -16.24 3.70
N VAL A 99 -14.58 -14.94 3.46
CA VAL A 99 -15.71 -14.14 3.96
C VAL A 99 -16.37 -13.34 2.82
N PRO A 100 -16.95 -14.01 1.81
CA PRO A 100 -17.28 -13.39 0.51
C PRO A 100 -18.43 -12.37 0.58
N ALA A 101 -19.21 -12.40 1.66
CA ALA A 101 -20.29 -11.45 1.92
C ALA A 101 -19.81 -10.17 2.63
N TYR A 102 -18.52 -10.06 2.94
CA TYR A 102 -17.96 -8.95 3.71
C TYR A 102 -16.86 -8.22 2.93
N LEU A 103 -16.77 -6.92 3.19
CA LEU A 103 -15.62 -6.09 2.88
C LEU A 103 -15.15 -5.39 4.14
N PHE A 104 -13.86 -5.16 4.24
CA PHE A 104 -13.28 -4.35 5.30
C PHE A 104 -12.73 -3.08 4.69
N ARG A 105 -13.21 -1.92 5.14
CA ARG A 105 -12.65 -0.62 4.76
C ARG A 105 -11.61 -0.22 5.79
N LEU A 106 -10.40 0.05 5.32
CA LEU A 106 -9.26 0.46 6.14
C LEU A 106 -8.81 1.83 5.66
N CYS A 107 -8.95 2.83 6.52
CA CYS A 107 -8.46 4.19 6.26
C CYS A 107 -7.40 4.60 7.28
N GLY A 108 -6.54 5.54 6.90
CA GLY A 108 -5.45 6.03 7.77
C GLY A 108 -4.15 5.22 7.66
N LEU A 109 -4.06 4.31 6.70
CA LEU A 109 -2.82 3.56 6.42
C LEU A 109 -1.90 4.33 5.47
N ASP A 110 -0.63 4.39 5.83
CA ASP A 110 0.48 4.84 5.01
C ASP A 110 0.91 3.74 4.04
N ASN A 111 1.02 4.09 2.76
CA ASN A 111 1.52 3.23 1.69
C ASN A 111 0.96 1.79 1.70
N PRO A 112 -0.36 1.60 1.62
CA PRO A 112 -0.95 0.27 1.67
C PRO A 112 -0.47 -0.61 0.50
N ASN A 113 -0.21 -1.89 0.78
CA ASN A 113 0.12 -2.91 -0.21
C ASN A 113 -1.14 -3.26 -1.01
N ILE A 114 -1.22 -2.77 -2.24
CA ILE A 114 -2.33 -2.98 -3.16
C ILE A 114 -2.14 -4.28 -3.96
N GLY A 115 -3.24 -5.01 -4.20
CA GLY A 115 -3.25 -6.26 -4.96
C GLY A 115 -3.55 -7.47 -4.10
N GLU A 116 -3.21 -8.65 -4.63
CA GLU A 116 -3.28 -9.91 -3.91
C GLU A 116 -2.38 -9.88 -2.67
N ILE A 117 -2.91 -10.37 -1.55
CA ILE A 117 -2.20 -10.41 -0.27
C ILE A 117 -2.49 -11.74 0.44
N ALA A 118 -1.45 -12.34 1.02
CA ALA A 118 -1.58 -13.56 1.80
C ALA A 118 -1.91 -13.26 3.27
N GLU A 119 -2.60 -14.18 3.95
CA GLU A 119 -2.90 -14.12 5.39
C GLU A 119 -1.62 -13.78 6.19
N GLY A 120 -1.76 -12.87 7.16
CA GLY A 120 -0.68 -12.44 8.03
C GLY A 120 0.34 -11.50 7.38
N SER A 121 0.25 -11.24 6.08
CA SER A 121 1.06 -10.23 5.39
C SER A 121 0.61 -8.82 5.77
N ALA A 122 1.56 -7.88 5.79
CA ALA A 122 1.26 -6.48 6.10
C ALA A 122 0.40 -5.85 5.00
N ILE A 123 -0.74 -5.26 5.36
CA ILE A 123 -1.52 -4.38 4.49
C ILE A 123 -0.90 -2.99 4.49
N GLY A 124 -0.49 -2.47 5.65
CA GLY A 124 0.09 -1.14 5.78
C GLY A 124 0.35 -0.78 7.25
N SER A 125 0.80 0.42 7.52
CA SER A 125 1.02 0.95 8.88
C SER A 125 0.40 2.34 9.02
N GLY A 126 0.23 2.86 10.22
CA GLY A 126 -0.21 4.24 10.41
C GLY A 126 -0.32 4.62 11.88
N ASP A 127 -0.71 5.86 12.17
CA ASP A 127 -0.97 6.31 13.54
C ASP A 127 -2.36 5.90 14.06
N TYR A 128 -3.32 5.82 13.14
CA TYR A 128 -4.70 5.41 13.41
C TYR A 128 -5.20 4.52 12.28
N LEU A 129 -5.97 3.49 12.63
CA LEU A 129 -6.80 2.74 11.71
C LEU A 129 -8.25 3.14 11.93
N HIS A 130 -8.88 3.71 10.89
CA HIS A 130 -10.33 3.83 10.84
C HIS A 130 -10.89 2.62 10.08
N PHE A 131 -11.64 1.79 10.80
CA PHE A 131 -12.08 0.49 10.34
C PHE A 131 -13.60 0.42 10.26
N ALA A 132 -14.11 -0.07 9.13
CA ALA A 132 -15.51 -0.45 8.98
C ALA A 132 -15.65 -1.83 8.35
N THR A 133 -16.62 -2.60 8.88
CA THR A 133 -17.09 -3.82 8.24
C THR A 133 -18.32 -3.51 7.41
N LEU A 134 -18.29 -3.94 6.16
CA LEU A 134 -19.39 -3.79 5.21
C LEU A 134 -19.93 -5.18 4.89
N ARG A 135 -21.24 -5.36 4.96
CA ARG A 135 -21.92 -6.60 4.58
C ARG A 135 -22.75 -6.40 3.32
N LYS A 136 -22.55 -7.27 2.34
CA LYS A 136 -23.31 -7.29 1.09
C LYS A 136 -24.78 -7.63 1.35
N GLN A 137 -25.67 -6.83 0.79
CA GLN A 137 -27.11 -7.04 0.82
C GLN A 137 -27.58 -7.86 -0.40
N PRO A 138 -28.77 -8.49 -0.34
CA PRO A 138 -29.31 -9.24 -1.48
C PRO A 138 -29.52 -8.41 -2.75
N ASP A 139 -29.75 -7.10 -2.61
CA ASP A 139 -29.88 -6.14 -3.71
C ASP A 139 -28.53 -5.73 -4.34
N GLY A 140 -27.41 -6.19 -3.79
CA GLY A 140 -26.06 -5.90 -4.27
C GLY A 140 -25.40 -4.70 -3.61
N THR A 141 -26.12 -3.92 -2.81
CA THR A 141 -25.58 -2.79 -2.03
C THR A 141 -24.82 -3.28 -0.79
N TRP A 142 -24.14 -2.37 -0.11
CA TRP A 142 -23.39 -2.66 1.12
C TRP A 142 -23.99 -1.91 2.31
N THR A 143 -23.93 -2.52 3.48
CA THR A 143 -24.32 -1.85 4.74
C THR A 143 -23.19 -1.99 5.75
N MET A 144 -22.90 -0.94 6.50
CA MET A 144 -21.99 -1.02 7.63
C MET A 144 -22.61 -1.84 8.74
N VAL A 145 -21.84 -2.76 9.28
CA VAL A 145 -22.19 -3.60 10.42
C VAL A 145 -21.07 -3.56 11.46
N GLU A 146 -21.40 -3.91 12.69
CA GLU A 146 -20.40 -3.95 13.76
C GLU A 146 -19.22 -4.88 13.40
N PRO A 147 -17.96 -4.41 13.53
CA PRO A 147 -16.79 -5.25 13.38
C PRO A 147 -16.75 -6.42 14.37
N ALA A 148 -16.46 -7.61 13.87
CA ALA A 148 -16.26 -8.77 14.73
C ALA A 148 -14.89 -8.67 15.42
N ARG A 149 -14.87 -8.79 16.76
CA ARG A 149 -13.64 -8.71 17.58
C ARG A 149 -12.51 -9.62 17.07
N ASN A 150 -12.83 -10.87 16.75
CA ASN A 150 -11.86 -11.85 16.27
C ASN A 150 -11.22 -11.49 14.92
N ILE A 151 -11.90 -10.70 14.09
CA ILE A 151 -11.32 -10.17 12.85
C ILE A 151 -10.33 -9.05 13.18
N LEU A 152 -10.69 -8.14 14.08
CA LEU A 152 -9.78 -7.08 14.54
C LEU A 152 -8.52 -7.65 15.19
N GLU A 153 -8.65 -8.67 16.03
CA GLU A 153 -7.51 -9.37 16.64
C GLU A 153 -6.56 -9.94 15.57
N ARG A 154 -7.08 -10.46 14.45
CA ARG A 154 -6.23 -10.93 13.33
C ARG A 154 -5.56 -9.79 12.58
N ILE A 155 -6.27 -8.67 12.41
CA ILE A 155 -5.79 -7.46 11.72
C ILE A 155 -4.68 -6.78 12.52
N LEU A 156 -4.76 -6.81 13.85
CA LEU A 156 -3.84 -6.12 14.76
C LEU A 156 -2.75 -7.04 15.36
N ARG A 157 -2.92 -8.36 15.25
CA ARG A 157 -2.15 -9.46 15.88
C ARG A 157 -2.34 -9.65 17.38
#